data_AF-B9LS18-F1
#
_entry.id   AF-B9LS18-F1
#
_cell.length_a   1.000
_cell.length_b   1.000
_cell.length_c   1.000
_cell.angle_alpha   90.00
_cell.angle_beta   90.00
_cell.angle_gamma   90.00
#
_symmetry.space_group_name_H-M   'P 1'
#
loop_
_entity.id
_entity.type
_entity.pdbx_description
1 polymer ?
#
loop_
_entity_poly.entity_id
_entity_poly.type
_entity_poly.pdbx_seq_one_letter_code
_entity_poly.pdbx_strand_id
1 'polypeptide(L)' 'MSDSDEPSVSLASSIGALAVTFLLVTPVAGTLLGFNWTQAVLIGGFAGSVSVASAWLTARRTDGD' A
#
# COMPACT_ATOMS: atom_id res chain seq x y z
N MET A 1 17.83 -24.06 -6.83
CA MET A 1 16.74 -23.26 -6.22
C MET A 1 17.36 -21.95 -5.78
N SER A 2 16.90 -20.83 -6.33
CA SER A 2 17.50 -19.50 -6.08
C SER A 2 16.75 -18.82 -4.92
N ASP A 3 17.40 -18.71 -3.76
CA ASP A 3 16.93 -17.98 -2.57
C ASP A 3 16.80 -16.46 -2.81
N SER A 4 17.26 -15.97 -3.96
CA SER A 4 17.31 -14.55 -4.29
C SER A 4 15.98 -13.96 -4.78
N ASP A 5 14.98 -14.79 -5.11
CA ASP A 5 13.72 -14.33 -5.71
C ASP A 5 12.63 -14.00 -4.67
N GLU A 6 12.72 -14.51 -3.44
CA GLU A 6 11.75 -14.22 -2.38
C GLU A 6 11.70 -12.76 -1.92
N PRO A 7 12.84 -12.07 -1.63
CA PRO A 7 12.79 -10.68 -1.17
C PRO A 7 12.31 -9.72 -2.27
N SER A 8 12.59 -10.02 -3.54
CA SER A 8 12.20 -9.19 -4.67
C SER A 8 10.70 -9.30 -4.99
N VAL A 9 10.11 -10.49 -4.85
CA VAL A 9 8.66 -10.70 -5.01
C VAL A 9 7.85 -9.99 -3.92
N SER A 10 8.33 -10.00 -2.66
CA SER A 10 7.68 -9.29 -1.56
C SER A 10 7.68 -7.75 -1.75
N LEU A 11 8.78 -7.22 -2.29
CA LEU A 11 8.89 -5.78 -2.60
C LEU A 11 7.97 -5.36 -3.74
N ALA A 12 7.92 -6.15 -4.82
CA ALA A 12 7.02 -5.90 -5.94
C ALA A 12 5.54 -5.93 -5.52
N SER A 13 5.17 -6.89 -4.66
CA SER A 13 3.82 -6.97 -4.07
C SER A 13 3.49 -5.72 -3.23
N SER A 14 4.43 -5.26 -2.39
CA SER A 14 4.25 -4.06 -1.56
C SER A 14 4.08 -2.79 -2.41
N ILE A 15 4.88 -2.64 -3.47
CA ILE A 15 4.77 -1.52 -4.41
C ILE A 15 3.44 -1.58 -5.16
N GLY A 16 3.03 -2.78 -5.61
CA GLY A 16 1.74 -2.99 -6.26
C GLY A 16 0.57 -2.61 -5.36
N ALA A 17 0.57 -3.08 -4.11
CA ALA A 17 -0.46 -2.75 -3.12
C ALA A 17 -0.52 -1.24 -2.82
N LEU A 18 0.64 -0.60 -2.68
CA LEU A 18 0.74 0.85 -2.49
C LEU A 18 0.17 1.62 -3.68
N ALA A 19 0.58 1.25 -4.90
CA ALA A 19 0.15 1.91 -6.13
C ALA A 19 -1.36 1.76 -6.35
N VAL A 20 -1.91 0.54 -6.18
CA VAL A 20 -3.35 0.29 -6.32
C VAL A 20 -4.14 1.08 -5.29
N THR A 21 -3.71 1.05 -4.02
CA THR A 21 -4.39 1.80 -2.95
C THR A 21 -4.36 3.30 -3.24
N PHE A 22 -3.21 3.85 -3.63
CA PHE A 22 -3.05 5.25 -3.98
C PHE A 22 -3.95 5.65 -5.15
N LEU A 23 -3.98 4.85 -6.22
CA LEU A 23 -4.76 5.09 -7.44
C LEU A 23 -6.26 4.98 -7.23
N LEU A 24 -6.72 4.24 -6.21
CA LEU A 24 -8.14 4.16 -5.86
C LEU A 24 -8.56 5.25 -4.88
N VAL A 25 -7.80 5.44 -3.81
CA VAL A 25 -8.17 6.35 -2.71
C VAL A 25 -8.07 7.81 -3.14
N THR A 26 -7.04 8.17 -3.90
CA THR A 26 -6.83 9.56 -4.34
C THR A 26 -7.99 10.11 -5.17
N PRO A 27 -8.44 9.45 -6.26
CA PRO A 27 -9.59 9.94 -7.02
C PRO A 27 -10.87 9.90 -6.18
N VAL A 28 -11.09 8.88 -5.34
CA VAL A 28 -12.26 8.86 -4.44
C VAL A 28 -12.29 10.10 -3.52
N ALA A 29 -11.15 10.44 -2.90
CA ALA A 29 -11.05 11.61 -2.05
C ALA A 29 -11.24 12.92 -2.83
N GLY A 30 -10.62 13.05 -4.01
CA GLY A 30 -10.66 14.27 -4.79
C GLY A 30 -11.95 14.51 -5.56
N THR A 31 -12.60 13.46 -6.07
CA THR A 31 -13.78 13.59 -6.95
C THR A 31 -15.09 13.31 -6.22
N LEU A 32 -15.11 12.39 -5.24
CA LEU A 32 -16.34 11.99 -4.56
C LEU A 32 -16.52 12.67 -3.19
N LEU A 33 -15.42 12.94 -2.48
CA LEU A 33 -15.47 13.53 -1.14
C LEU A 33 -15.21 15.05 -1.14
N GLY A 34 -14.83 15.62 -2.29
CA GLY A 34 -14.63 17.07 -2.45
C GLY A 34 -13.38 17.62 -1.77
N PHE A 35 -12.42 16.77 -1.39
CA PHE A 35 -11.11 17.24 -0.92
C PHE A 35 -10.37 17.94 -2.07
N ASN A 36 -9.58 18.95 -1.73
CA ASN A 36 -8.64 19.51 -2.70
C ASN A 36 -7.67 18.42 -3.20
N TRP A 37 -7.19 18.54 -4.44
CA TRP A 37 -6.30 17.54 -5.06
C TRP A 37 -5.07 17.21 -4.21
N THR A 38 -4.44 18.22 -3.60
CA THR A 38 -3.29 18.01 -2.70
C THR A 38 -3.68 17.21 -1.47
N GLN A 39 -4.83 17.52 -0.84
CA GLN A 39 -5.34 16.75 0.30
C GLN A 39 -5.67 15.32 -0.10
N ALA A 40 -6.28 15.11 -1.25
CA ALA A 40 -6.61 13.81 -1.78
C ALA A 40 -5.37 12.94 -2.03
N VAL A 41 -4.30 13.52 -2.59
CA VAL A 41 -3.00 12.84 -2.78
C VAL A 41 -2.37 12.45 -1.45
N LEU A 42 -2.43 13.33 -0.44
CA LEU A 42 -1.91 13.02 0.90
C LEU A 42 -2.69 11.88 1.57
N ILE A 43 -4.01 11.88 1.45
CA ILE A 43 -4.88 10.82 1.96
C ILE A 43 -4.57 9.49 1.26
N GLY A 44 -4.45 9.51 -0.07
CA GLY A 44 -4.09 8.32 -0.86
C GLY A 44 -2.71 7.77 -0.51
N GLY A 45 -1.71 8.64 -0.34
CA GLY A 45 -0.35 8.23 0.05
C GLY A 45 -0.29 7.64 1.45
N PHE A 46 -1.03 8.24 2.39
CA PHE A 46 -1.16 7.71 3.75
C PHE A 46 -1.86 6.35 3.77
N ALA A 47 -3.00 6.22 3.08
CA ALA A 47 -3.72 4.94 2.97
C ALA A 47 -2.85 3.84 2.33
N GLY A 48 -2.10 4.18 1.28
CA GLY A 48 -1.13 3.27 0.66
C GLY A 48 -0.08 2.78 1.65
N SER A 49 0.51 3.69 2.42
CA SER A 49 1.52 3.35 3.44
C SER A 49 0.95 2.44 4.54
N VAL A 50 -0.27 2.73 5.01
CA VAL A 50 -0.97 1.91 6.00
C VAL A 50 -1.27 0.51 5.47
N SER A 51 -1.60 0.36 4.18
CA SER A 51 -1.84 -0.95 3.57
C SER A 51 -0.59 -1.84 3.62
N VAL A 52 0.58 -1.28 3.27
CA VAL A 52 1.87 -1.98 3.30
C VAL A 52 2.26 -2.33 4.73
N ALA A 53 2.12 -1.38 5.66
CA ALA A 53 2.40 -1.63 7.08
C ALA A 53 1.51 -2.73 7.67
N SER A 54 0.23 -2.77 7.29
CA SER A 54 -0.73 -3.79 7.75
C SER A 54 -0.38 -5.17 7.20
N ALA A 55 0.03 -5.27 5.94
CA ALA A 55 0.48 -6.52 5.33
C ALA A 55 1.75 -7.04 6.04
N TRP A 56 2.71 -6.15 6.32
CA TRP A 56 3.93 -6.50 7.03
C TRP A 56 3.67 -6.95 8.47
N LEU A 57 2.79 -6.24 9.20
CA LEU A 57 2.39 -6.63 10.55
C LEU A 57 1.69 -7.99 10.55
N THR A 58 0.89 -8.27 9.52
CA THR A 58 0.22 -9.56 9.35
C THR A 58 1.23 -10.68 9.13
N ALA A 59 2.19 -10.49 8.22
CA ALA A 59 3.27 -11.46 7.98
C ALA A 59 4.06 -11.78 9.27
N ARG A 60 4.42 -10.75 10.04
CA ARG A 60 5.12 -10.93 11.33
C ARG A 60 4.34 -11.73 12.37
N ARG A 61 3.01 -11.68 12.34
CA ARG A 61 2.17 -12.47 13.26
C ARG A 61 2.14 -13.93 12.86
N THR A 62 2.23 -14.23 11.57
CA THR A 62 2.22 -15.60 11.04
C THR A 62 3.57 -16.29 11.24
N ASP A 63 4.69 -15.55 11.24
CA ASP A 63 6.04 -16.11 11.46
C ASP A 63 6.37 -16.40 12.94
N GLY A 64 5.51 -15.98 13.89
CA GLY A 64 5.74 -16.09 15.33
C GLY A 64 5.16 -17.33 16.01
N ASP A 65 4.58 -18.25 15.23
CA ASP A 65 3.97 -19.53 15.64
C ASP A 65 4.75 -20.70 14.96
#